data_AF-A0A661DPC6-F1
#
_entry.id   AF-A0A661DPC6-F1
#
_cell.length_a   1.000
_cell.length_b   1.000
_cell.length_c   1.000
_cell.angle_alpha   90.00
_cell.angle_beta   90.00
_cell.angle_gamma   90.00
#
_symmetry.space_group_name_H-M   'P 1'
#
loop_
_entity.id
_entity.type
_entity.pdbx_description
1 polymer ?
#
loop_
_entity_poly.entity_id
_entity_poly.type
_entity_poly.pdbx_seq_one_letter_code
_entity_poly.pdbx_strand_id
1 'polypeptide(L)' 'QVFNWLQEEGNIEASEMYRTFNCGIGMVVVVSPADQQKATDILQQQGETVFTLGTIEASTDVTPSVVIS' A
#
# COMPACT_ATOMS: atom_id res chain seq x y z
N GLN A 1 -11.01 5.52 10.08
CA GLN A 1 -12.36 5.97 10.51
C GLN A 1 -13.25 6.32 9.31
N VAL A 2 -12.80 7.17 8.37
CA VAL A 2 -13.57 7.50 7.13
C VAL A 2 -13.80 6.27 6.22
N PHE A 3 -12.81 5.38 6.08
CA PHE A 3 -12.93 4.19 5.23
C PHE A 3 -13.90 3.13 5.76
N ASN A 4 -13.95 2.93 7.08
CA ASN A 4 -14.89 1.98 7.69
C ASN A 4 -16.35 2.43 7.48
N TRP A 5 -16.62 3.74 7.61
CA TRP A 5 -17.94 4.30 7.34
C TRP A 5 -18.34 4.20 5.86
N LEU A 6 -17.42 4.44 4.92
CA LEU A 6 -17.65 4.29 3.48
C LEU A 6 -17.92 2.83 3.07
N GLN A 7 -17.28 1.87 3.73
CA GLN A 7 -17.50 0.44 3.50
C GLN A 7 -18.89 0.00 4.00
N GLU A 8 -19.29 0.49 5.18
CA GLU A 8 -20.53 0.09 5.84
C GLU A 8 -21.79 0.67 5.17
N GLU A 9 -21.79 1.95 4.78
CA GLU A 9 -22.97 2.60 4.17
C GLU A 9 -23.04 2.48 2.64
N GLY A 10 -21.92 2.19 1.98
CA GLY A 10 -21.81 2.21 0.51
C GLY A 10 -22.15 0.91 -0.20
N ASN A 11 -22.22 -0.23 0.51
CA ASN A 11 -22.30 -1.58 -0.08
C ASN A 11 -21.29 -1.79 -1.24
N ILE A 12 -20.12 -1.17 -1.11
CA ILE A 12 -19.04 -1.22 -2.10
C ILE A 12 -18.23 -2.49 -1.82
N GLU A 13 -18.14 -3.38 -2.81
CA GLU A 13 -17.28 -4.56 -2.77
C GLU A 13 -15.86 -4.16 -2.33
N ALA A 14 -15.24 -4.91 -1.41
CA ALA A 14 -13.91 -4.57 -0.89
C ALA A 14 -12.85 -4.38 -2.00
N SER A 15 -13.03 -5.10 -3.12
CA SER A 15 -12.22 -4.98 -4.34
C SER A 15 -12.33 -3.61 -5.03
N GLU A 16 -13.47 -2.95 -4.92
CA GLU A 16 -13.77 -1.65 -5.52
C GLU A 16 -13.28 -0.49 -4.62
N MET A 17 -13.20 -0.72 -3.30
CA MET A 17 -12.55 0.20 -2.36
C MET A 17 -11.05 0.34 -2.61
N TYR A 18 -10.30 -0.75 -2.80
CA TYR A 18 -8.85 -0.72 -3.08
C TYR A 18 -8.52 -0.11 -4.45
N ARG A 19 -9.44 -0.17 -5.42
CA ARG A 19 -9.25 0.45 -6.75
C ARG A 19 -9.56 1.94 -6.76
N THR A 20 -10.47 2.40 -5.90
CA THR A 20 -11.03 3.77 -5.96
C THR A 20 -10.40 4.70 -4.94
N PHE A 21 -10.01 4.17 -3.78
CA PHE A 21 -9.40 4.94 -2.71
C PHE A 21 -7.99 4.44 -2.46
N ASN A 22 -7.08 5.37 -2.19
CA ASN A 22 -5.70 5.04 -1.84
C ASN A 22 -5.56 4.24 -0.53
N CYS A 23 -6.66 4.01 0.19
CA CYS A 23 -6.71 3.34 1.50
C CYS A 23 -5.71 3.92 2.52
N GLY A 24 -5.37 5.21 2.40
CA GLY A 24 -4.39 5.88 3.24
C GLY A 24 -2.93 5.84 2.74
N ILE A 25 -2.64 5.18 1.61
CA ILE A 25 -1.30 5.10 1.00
C ILE A 25 -1.21 6.04 -0.20
N GLY A 26 -0.65 7.24 -0.01
CA GLY A 26 -0.47 8.22 -1.10
C GLY A 26 0.70 7.92 -2.04
N MET A 27 1.68 7.14 -1.60
CA MET A 27 2.91 6.86 -2.34
C MET A 27 3.48 5.49 -1.93
N VAL A 28 4.06 4.77 -2.90
CA VAL A 28 4.81 3.53 -2.68
C VAL A 28 6.23 3.72 -3.20
N VAL A 29 7.21 3.34 -2.38
CA VAL A 29 8.63 3.37 -2.74
C VAL A 29 9.19 1.96 -2.68
N VAL A 30 9.90 1.55 -3.73
CA VAL A 30 10.56 0.24 -3.81
C VAL A 30 12.05 0.44 -3.59
N VAL A 31 12.60 -0.26 -2.60
CA VAL A 31 14.02 -0.22 -2.26
C VAL A 31 14.57 -1.63 -2.09
N SER A 32 15.90 -1.74 -2.09
CA SER A 32 16.54 -3.00 -1.72
C SER A 32 16.21 -3.33 -0.25
N PRO A 33 16.16 -4.63 0.14
CA PRO A 33 15.92 -5.00 1.55
C PRO A 33 16.94 -4.36 2.51
N ALA A 34 18.19 -4.16 2.06
CA ALA A 34 19.24 -3.55 2.86
C ALA A 34 19.01 -2.04 3.11
N ASP A 35 18.26 -1.36 2.24
CA ASP A 35 17.98 0.07 2.32
C ASP A 35 16.65 0.39 3.01
N GLN A 36 15.83 -0.62 3.36
CA GLN A 36 14.48 -0.42 3.91
C GLN A 36 14.47 0.48 5.15
N GLN A 37 15.35 0.20 6.12
CA GLN A 37 15.41 0.98 7.36
C GLN A 37 15.85 2.42 7.07
N LYS A 38 16.90 2.58 6.26
CA LYS A 38 17.42 3.90 5.88
C LYS A 38 16.36 4.75 5.17
N ALA A 39 15.60 4.15 4.25
CA ALA A 39 14.51 4.84 3.56
C ALA A 39 13.39 5.25 4.51
N THR A 40 13.01 4.36 5.43
CA THR A 40 12.03 4.64 6.48
C THR A 40 12.46 5.83 7.34
N ASP A 41 13.69 5.82 7.83
CA ASP A 41 14.21 6.88 8.69
C ASP A 41 14.23 8.23 8.00
N ILE A 42 14.69 8.28 6.74
CA ILE A 42 14.73 9.52 5.95
C ILE A 42 13.32 10.10 5.78
N LEU A 43 12.36 9.26 5.39
CA LEU A 43 10.98 9.72 5.14
C LEU A 43 10.30 10.18 6.43
N GLN A 44 10.47 9.44 7.53
CA GLN A 44 9.95 9.84 8.85
C GLN A 44 10.57 11.15 9.35
N GLN A 45 11.86 11.37 9.11
CA GLN A 45 12.52 12.65 9.43
C GLN A 45 11.96 13.83 8.63
N GLN A 46 11.40 13.59 7.44
CA GLN A 46 10.69 14.60 6.66
C GLN A 46 9.22 14.78 7.08
N GLY A 47 8.77 14.07 8.12
CA GLY A 47 7.41 14.16 8.64
C GLY A 47 6.40 13.22 7.97
N GLU A 48 6.86 12.29 7.12
CA GLU A 48 6.00 11.31 6.47
C GLU A 48 5.64 10.15 7.40
N THR A 49 4.44 9.59 7.22
CA THR A 49 4.04 8.34 7.87
C THR A 49 4.37 7.16 6.96
N VAL A 50 5.26 6.28 7.40
CA VAL A 50 5.79 5.18 6.58
C VAL A 50 5.30 3.83 7.10
N PHE A 51 4.83 2.99 6.19
CA PHE A 51 4.42 1.61 6.46
C PHE A 51 5.18 0.65 5.56
N THR A 52 5.59 -0.50 6.10
CA THR A 52 6.10 -1.61 5.27
C THR A 52 4.91 -2.38 4.71
N LEU A 53 4.74 -2.37 3.38
CA LEU A 53 3.58 -2.96 2.71
C LEU A 53 3.81 -4.43 2.30
N GLY A 54 5.01 -4.78 1.84
CA GLY A 54 5.31 -6.12 1.37
C GLY A 54 6.57 -6.20 0.51
N THR A 55 6.64 -7.24 -0.32
CA THR A 55 7.78 -7.55 -1.20
C THR A 55 7.32 -7.68 -2.65
N ILE A 56 8.26 -7.45 -3.57
CA ILE A 56 8.05 -7.71 -5.01
C ILE A 56 8.72 -9.03 -5.34
N GLU A 57 7.96 -9.93 -5.95
CA GLU A 57 8.43 -11.24 -6.39
C GLU A 57 8.36 -11.36 -7.91
N ALA A 58 9.23 -12.20 -8.47
CA ALA A 58 9.19 -12.50 -9.89
C ALA A 58 7.94 -13.35 -10.20
N SER A 59 7.20 -12.96 -11.22
CA SER A 59 6.07 -13.73 -11.72
C SER A 59 6.35 -14.25 -13.13
N THR A 60 5.83 -15.44 -13.43
CA THR A 60 5.82 -16.00 -14.79
C THR A 60 4.62 -15.53 -15.62
N ASP A 61 3.63 -14.89 -14.98
CA ASP A 61 2.45 -14.37 -15.67
C ASP A 61 2.76 -13.05 -16.37
N VAL A 62 2.13 -12.86 -17.53
CA VAL A 62 2.27 -11.63 -18.32
C VAL A 62 1.53 -10.46 -17.66
N THR A 63 0.48 -10.76 -16.90
CA THR A 63 -0.35 -9.75 -16.23
C THR A 63 0.19 -9.49 -14.82
N PRO A 64 0.56 -8.25 -14.48
CA PRO A 64 0.91 -7.91 -13.10
C PRO A 64 -0.25 -8.21 -12.16
N SER A 65 0.04 -8.84 -11.03
CA SER A 65 -0.93 -9.15 -10.00
C SER A 65 -0.46 -8.63 -8.64
N VAL A 66 -1.41 -8.36 -7.76
CA VAL A 66 -1.17 -7.99 -6.37
C VAL A 66 -1.94 -8.98 -5.51
N VAL A 67 -1.25 -9.63 -4.58
CA VAL A 67 -1.86 -10.55 -3.61
C VAL A 67 -1.91 -9.82 -2.28
N ILE A 68 -3.11 -9.66 -1.73
CA ILE A 68 -3.35 -9.04 -0.42
C ILE A 68 -3.76 -10.18 0.52
N SER A 69 -2.98 -10.39 1.59
CA SER A 69 -3.20 -11.44 2.61
C SER A 69 -3.52 -10.84 3.96
#